data_AF-A0ABD1UM01-F1
#
_entry.id   AF-A0ABD1UM01-F1
#
_cell.length_a   1.000
_cell.length_b   1.000
_cell.length_c   1.000
_cell.angle_alpha   90.00
_cell.angle_beta   90.00
_cell.angle_gamma   90.00
#
_symmetry.space_group_name_H-M   'P 1'
#
loop_
_entity.id
_entity.type
_entity.pdbx_description
1 polymer ?
#
loop_
_entity_poly.entity_id
_entity_poly.type
_entity_poly.pdbx_seq_one_letter_code
_entity_poly.pdbx_strand_id
1 'polypeptide(L)'
;MLLPEKYIIRRWTKNAKQARVFDPTTGSYVHTDPGHSLMSIHSMLSHAASDLVDEGSLTYARSTFLLSEFQSLRIRVKDIDTGGEVGISRNINKSVEETQVVCDPNLVIAKGCGKCLKSGKEKALFQSNRQCRSCDTSGHDRRTCPTLQNR
;
A
#
# COMPACT_ATOMS: atom_id res chain seq x y z
N MET A 1 -3.64 2.44 41.45
CA MET A 1 -4.71 3.13 40.71
C MET A 1 -5.24 2.18 39.65
N LEU A 2 -6.53 1.86 39.66
CA LEU A 2 -7.16 0.98 38.65
C LEU A 2 -7.84 1.86 37.60
N LEU A 3 -7.44 1.71 36.34
CA LEU A 3 -8.03 2.46 35.24
C LEU A 3 -9.43 1.91 34.91
N PRO A 4 -10.49 2.74 34.84
CA PRO A 4 -11.83 2.27 34.55
C PRO A 4 -11.95 1.65 33.14
N GLU A 5 -12.63 0.50 33.06
CA GLU A 5 -12.73 -0.33 31.85
C GLU A 5 -13.40 0.37 30.66
N LYS A 6 -14.26 1.38 30.92
CA LYS A 6 -14.90 2.21 29.91
C LYS A 6 -13.94 3.02 29.03
N TYR A 7 -12.70 3.22 29.47
CA TYR A 7 -11.67 3.94 28.70
C TYR A 7 -10.71 2.99 27.98
N ILE A 8 -10.81 1.68 28.20
CA ILE A 8 -9.99 0.68 27.53
C ILE A 8 -10.65 0.35 26.19
N ILE A 9 -10.20 1.03 25.13
CA ILE A 9 -10.69 0.76 23.77
C ILE A 9 -10.33 -0.68 23.40
N ARG A 10 -11.33 -1.53 23.17
CA ARG A 10 -11.16 -2.97 22.87
C ARG A 10 -10.19 -3.23 21.72
N ARG A 11 -10.04 -2.29 20.78
CA ARG A 11 -9.09 -2.39 19.66
C ARG A 11 -7.62 -2.42 20.13
N TRP A 12 -7.27 -1.77 21.23
CA TRP A 12 -5.91 -1.72 21.77
C TRP A 12 -5.58 -2.92 22.68
N THR A 13 -6.59 -3.59 23.22
CA THR A 13 -6.43 -4.81 24.04
C THR A 13 -6.71 -6.11 23.28
N LYS A 14 -7.35 -6.07 22.09
CA LYS A 14 -7.73 -7.27 21.32
C LYS A 14 -6.55 -8.20 21.02
N ASN A 15 -5.36 -7.65 20.86
CA ASN A 15 -4.14 -8.41 20.56
C ASN A 15 -3.10 -8.39 21.69
N ALA A 16 -3.36 -7.69 22.80
CA ALA A 16 -2.40 -7.55 23.90
C ALA A 16 -2.37 -8.79 24.83
N LYS A 17 -3.36 -9.68 24.73
CA LYS A 17 -3.41 -10.97 25.43
C LYS A 17 -3.85 -12.07 24.47
N GLN A 18 -3.01 -12.42 23.50
CA GLN A 18 -3.13 -13.74 22.87
C GLN A 18 -2.79 -14.80 23.92
N ALA A 19 -3.80 -15.56 24.35
CA ALA A 19 -3.57 -16.86 24.97
C ALA A 19 -4.82 -17.75 24.91
N ARG A 20 -6.02 -17.20 25.11
CA ARG A 20 -7.27 -17.99 25.08
C ARG A 20 -8.47 -17.17 24.62
N VAL A 21 -9.16 -17.64 23.59
CA VAL A 21 -10.45 -17.08 23.16
C VAL A 21 -11.54 -17.96 23.74
N PHE A 22 -12.50 -17.35 24.45
CA PHE A 22 -13.66 -18.07 25.00
C PHE A 22 -14.66 -18.34 23.87
N ASP A 23 -15.00 -19.60 23.65
CA ASP A 23 -16.00 -20.02 22.68
C ASP A 23 -17.35 -20.25 23.41
N PRO A 24 -18.36 -19.38 23.18
CA PRO A 24 -19.66 -19.48 23.84
C PRO A 24 -20.49 -20.69 23.39
N THR A 25 -20.10 -21.36 22.30
CA THR A 25 -20.80 -22.55 21.77
C THR A 25 -20.36 -23.83 22.49
N THR A 26 -19.10 -23.93 22.88
CA THR A 26 -18.53 -25.07 23.62
C THR A 26 -18.33 -24.79 25.11
N GLY A 27 -18.53 -23.54 25.56
CA GLY A 27 -18.39 -23.14 26.96
C GLY A 27 -16.95 -23.22 27.47
N SER A 28 -15.95 -23.26 26.58
CA SER A 28 -14.56 -23.50 26.93
C SER A 28 -13.62 -22.43 26.38
N TYR A 29 -12.44 -22.32 27.00
CA TYR A 29 -11.36 -21.46 26.52
C TYR A 29 -10.49 -22.24 25.53
N VAL A 30 -10.52 -21.86 24.26
CA VAL A 30 -9.70 -22.48 23.21
C VAL A 30 -8.31 -21.83 23.22
N HIS A 31 -7.28 -22.66 23.27
CA HIS A 31 -5.91 -22.23 23.01
C HIS A 31 -5.77 -21.92 21.52
N THR A 32 -5.41 -20.68 21.17
CA THR A 32 -4.96 -20.39 19.81
C THR A 32 -3.59 -21.01 19.66
N ASP A 33 -3.52 -22.17 19.02
CA ASP A 33 -2.27 -22.87 18.73
C ASP A 33 -1.31 -21.90 18.01
N PRO A 34 -0.17 -21.52 18.62
CA PRO A 34 0.73 -20.50 18.08
C PRO A 34 1.21 -20.82 16.66
N GLY A 35 1.28 -22.11 16.31
CA GLY A 35 1.71 -22.60 15.01
C GLY A 35 0.74 -22.34 13.85
N HIS A 36 -0.51 -21.96 14.13
CA HIS A 36 -1.56 -21.78 13.11
C HIS A 36 -2.06 -20.34 12.97
N SER A 37 -1.45 -19.38 13.67
CA SER A 37 -1.74 -17.97 13.42
C SER A 37 -1.23 -17.57 12.03
N LEU A 38 -2.12 -17.05 11.18
CA LEU A 38 -1.76 -16.54 9.84
C LEU A 38 -0.59 -15.55 9.90
N MET A 39 -0.49 -14.77 10.98
CA MET A 39 0.63 -13.84 11.20
C MET A 39 1.94 -14.55 11.51
N SER A 40 1.90 -15.64 12.27
CA SER A 40 3.10 -16.45 12.55
C SER A 40 3.58 -17.13 11.27
N ILE A 41 2.66 -17.72 10.49
CA ILE A 41 2.97 -18.35 9.20
C ILE A 41 3.57 -17.32 8.23
N HIS A 42 2.92 -16.16 8.09
CA HIS A 42 3.43 -15.07 7.26
C HIS A 42 4.83 -14.63 7.71
N SER A 43 5.04 -14.40 9.00
CA SER A 43 6.34 -13.99 9.55
C SER A 43 7.43 -15.00 9.23
N MET A 44 7.17 -16.30 9.37
CA MET A 44 8.15 -17.35 9.04
C MET A 44 8.47 -17.39 7.55
N LEU A 45 7.45 -17.36 6.69
CA LEU A 45 7.64 -17.37 5.23
C LEU A 45 8.37 -16.13 4.73
N SER A 46 8.05 -14.94 5.28
CA SER A 46 8.74 -13.70 4.93
C SER A 46 10.22 -13.75 5.31
N HIS A 47 10.54 -14.23 6.51
CA HIS A 47 11.94 -14.35 6.94
C HIS A 47 12.73 -15.27 6.01
N ALA A 48 12.22 -16.48 5.75
CA ALA A 48 12.90 -17.43 4.87
C ALA A 48 13.08 -16.90 3.43
N ALA A 49 12.08 -16.17 2.90
CA ALA A 49 12.18 -15.55 1.59
C ALA A 49 13.23 -14.42 1.57
N SER A 50 13.30 -13.60 2.62
CA SER A 50 14.30 -12.54 2.76
C SER A 50 15.73 -13.11 2.81
N ASP A 51 15.97 -14.13 3.63
CA ASP A 51 17.28 -14.79 3.72
C ASP A 51 17.74 -15.30 2.34
N LEU A 52 16.83 -15.93 1.59
CA LEU A 52 17.12 -16.45 0.26
C LEU A 52 17.39 -15.33 -0.77
N VAL A 53 16.68 -14.21 -0.67
CA VAL A 53 16.92 -13.03 -1.52
C VAL A 53 18.28 -12.42 -1.22
N ASP A 54 18.66 -12.30 0.04
CA ASP A 54 19.96 -11.76 0.44
C ASP A 54 21.10 -12.60 -0.17
N GLU A 55 21.04 -13.93 -0.04
CA GLU A 55 22.02 -14.87 -0.62
C GLU A 55 22.02 -14.88 -2.16
N GLY A 56 20.84 -14.83 -2.77
CA GLY A 56 20.69 -14.89 -4.22
C GLY A 56 21.04 -13.59 -4.93
N SER A 57 20.91 -12.45 -4.25
CA SER A 57 21.15 -11.11 -4.82
C SER A 57 22.63 -10.83 -5.13
N LEU A 58 23.55 -11.67 -4.64
CA LEU A 58 24.99 -11.50 -4.78
C LEU A 58 25.50 -11.63 -6.23
N THR A 59 24.76 -12.30 -7.11
CA THR A 59 25.16 -12.48 -8.53
C THR A 59 23.96 -12.48 -9.45
N TYR A 60 24.12 -11.90 -10.64
CA TYR A 60 23.07 -11.81 -11.65
C TYR A 60 22.45 -13.18 -11.99
N ALA A 61 23.28 -14.23 -12.15
CA ALA A 61 22.81 -15.58 -12.46
C ALA A 61 21.93 -16.19 -11.35
N ARG A 62 22.23 -15.90 -10.08
CA ARG A 62 21.42 -16.36 -8.94
C ARG A 62 20.12 -15.58 -8.83
N SER A 63 20.17 -14.27 -9.02
CA SER A 63 18.99 -13.40 -8.99
C SER A 63 17.97 -13.77 -10.07
N THR A 64 18.42 -14.03 -11.30
CA THR A 64 17.51 -14.42 -12.39
C THR A 64 16.91 -15.81 -12.20
N PHE A 65 17.70 -16.75 -11.67
CA PHE A 65 17.20 -18.07 -11.26
C PHE A 65 16.12 -17.96 -10.18
N LEU A 66 16.39 -17.24 -9.08
CA LEU A 66 15.41 -17.04 -8.02
C LEU A 66 14.14 -16.35 -8.50
N LEU A 67 14.27 -15.37 -9.41
CA LEU A 67 13.11 -14.71 -9.98
C LEU A 67 12.20 -15.68 -10.75
N SER A 68 12.79 -16.58 -11.56
CA SER A 68 12.01 -17.61 -12.26
C SER A 68 11.34 -18.60 -11.28
N GLU A 69 12.02 -18.97 -10.21
CA GLU A 69 11.46 -19.87 -9.19
C GLU A 69 10.33 -19.22 -8.39
N PHE A 70 10.46 -17.94 -8.02
CA PHE A 70 9.37 -17.22 -7.36
C PHE A 70 8.13 -17.09 -8.25
N GLN A 71 8.30 -16.90 -9.56
CA GLN A 71 7.17 -16.89 -10.50
C GLN A 71 6.49 -18.26 -10.58
N SER A 72 7.28 -19.34 -10.68
CA SER A 72 6.79 -20.72 -10.67
C SER A 72 6.03 -21.04 -9.37
N LEU A 73 6.60 -20.69 -8.22
CA LEU A 73 5.96 -20.84 -6.91
C LEU A 73 4.64 -20.08 -6.83
N ARG A 74 4.58 -18.84 -7.34
CA ARG A 74 3.36 -18.03 -7.34
C ARG A 74 2.23 -18.70 -8.13
N ILE A 75 2.53 -19.34 -9.25
CA ILE A 75 1.53 -20.09 -10.04
C ILE A 75 1.03 -21.29 -9.22
N ARG A 76 1.96 -22.11 -8.71
CA ARG A 76 1.62 -23.29 -7.92
C ARG A 76 0.78 -22.98 -6.69
N VAL A 77 1.07 -21.88 -5.99
CA VAL A 77 0.28 -21.44 -4.82
C VAL A 77 -1.14 -21.05 -5.22
N LYS A 78 -1.33 -20.38 -6.36
CA LYS A 78 -2.68 -20.08 -6.87
C LYS A 78 -3.45 -21.35 -7.24
N ASP A 79 -2.77 -22.34 -7.83
CA ASP A 79 -3.40 -23.59 -8.23
C ASP A 79 -3.91 -24.40 -7.02
N ILE A 80 -3.25 -24.29 -5.86
CA ILE A 80 -3.69 -24.93 -4.61
C ILE A 80 -5.09 -24.46 -4.19
N ASP A 81 -5.39 -23.17 -4.34
CA ASP A 81 -6.69 -22.60 -3.95
C ASP A 81 -7.81 -22.95 -4.94
N THR A 82 -7.48 -23.41 -6.14
CA THR A 82 -8.45 -23.63 -7.23
C THR A 82 -8.94 -25.07 -7.34
N GLY A 83 -8.44 -25.99 -6.52
CA GLY A 83 -9.07 -27.30 -6.25
C GLY A 83 -9.54 -28.10 -7.48
N GLY A 84 -8.59 -28.61 -8.27
CA GLY A 84 -8.74 -29.88 -8.98
C GLY A 84 -9.71 -29.96 -10.16
N GLU A 85 -9.28 -29.53 -11.34
CA GLU A 85 -9.56 -30.29 -12.56
C GLU A 85 -8.29 -30.39 -13.40
N VAL A 86 -7.90 -31.63 -13.69
CA VAL A 86 -6.89 -31.96 -14.68
C VAL A 86 -7.36 -31.43 -16.03
N GLY A 87 -6.59 -30.51 -16.61
CA GLY A 87 -6.84 -29.99 -17.94
C GLY A 87 -5.60 -29.33 -18.50
N ILE A 88 -4.72 -30.14 -19.09
CA ILE A 88 -3.64 -29.67 -19.96
C ILE A 88 -4.25 -28.76 -21.04
N SER A 89 -3.88 -27.49 -21.06
CA SER A 89 -3.94 -26.71 -22.30
C SER A 89 -2.83 -25.67 -22.34
N ARG A 90 -1.89 -25.91 -23.25
CA ARG A 90 -0.85 -24.99 -23.69
C ARG A 90 -1.47 -23.80 -24.42
N ASN A 91 -0.83 -22.65 -24.24
CA ASN A 91 -0.99 -21.39 -24.96
C ASN A 91 -2.33 -20.67 -24.75
N ILE A 92 -2.25 -19.40 -24.37
CA ILE A 92 -2.37 -18.28 -25.32
C ILE A 92 -1.88 -17.01 -24.62
N ASN A 93 -1.03 -16.30 -25.34
CA ASN A 93 -0.63 -14.93 -25.09
C ASN A 93 -1.87 -14.04 -24.82
N LYS A 94 -1.95 -13.46 -23.62
CA LYS A 94 -2.60 -12.16 -23.44
C LYS A 94 -2.01 -11.47 -22.21
N SER A 95 -0.91 -10.78 -22.45
CA SER A 95 -0.44 -9.70 -21.60
C SER A 95 -1.54 -8.64 -21.53
N VAL A 96 -2.28 -8.63 -20.44
CA VAL A 96 -2.78 -7.39 -19.85
C VAL A 96 -2.16 -7.37 -18.47
N GLU A 97 -1.04 -6.65 -18.36
CA GLU A 97 -0.55 -6.16 -17.09
C GLU A 97 -1.64 -5.27 -16.49
N GLU A 98 -2.52 -5.85 -15.69
CA GLU A 98 -3.24 -5.10 -14.69
C GLU A 98 -2.27 -4.91 -13.53
N THR A 99 -1.36 -3.94 -13.72
CA THR A 99 -0.54 -3.41 -12.65
C THR A 99 -1.52 -2.87 -11.61
N GLN A 100 -1.80 -3.65 -10.57
CA GLN A 100 -2.41 -3.11 -9.36
C GLN A 100 -1.43 -2.08 -8.84
N VAL A 101 -1.68 -0.82 -9.21
CA VAL A 101 -1.01 0.33 -8.62
C VAL A 101 -1.48 0.35 -7.18
N VAL A 102 -0.65 -0.20 -6.30
CA VAL A 102 -0.78 0.03 -4.87
C VAL A 102 -0.46 1.51 -4.67
N CYS A 103 -1.48 2.34 -4.72
CA CYS A 103 -1.37 3.74 -4.35
C CYS A 103 -1.13 3.83 -2.86
N ASP A 104 -0.20 4.69 -2.45
CA ASP A 104 -0.03 5.04 -1.05
C ASP A 104 -1.38 5.47 -0.45
N PRO A 105 -1.70 5.03 0.78
CA PRO A 105 -2.91 5.47 1.44
C PRO A 105 -2.92 7.00 1.50
N ASN A 106 -4.07 7.60 1.17
CA ASN A 106 -4.25 9.06 1.22
C ASN A 106 -3.65 9.61 2.50
N LEU A 107 -2.71 10.56 2.37
CA LEU A 107 -2.10 11.24 3.51
C LEU A 107 -3.22 11.86 4.35
N VAL A 108 -3.55 11.22 5.46
CA VAL A 108 -4.52 11.74 6.42
C VAL A 108 -3.86 12.93 7.08
N ILE A 109 -4.23 14.11 6.59
CA ILE A 109 -3.77 15.36 7.16
C ILE A 109 -4.30 15.43 8.59
N ALA A 110 -3.40 15.55 9.58
CA ALA A 110 -3.78 15.68 10.97
C ALA A 110 -4.76 16.85 11.16
N LYS A 111 -5.80 16.64 11.96
CA LYS A 111 -6.73 17.70 12.39
C LYS A 111 -5.90 18.87 12.94
N GLY A 112 -5.92 20.02 12.27
CA GLY A 112 -5.13 21.19 12.65
C GLY A 112 -3.94 21.53 11.75
N CYS A 113 -3.66 20.75 10.70
CA CYS A 113 -2.79 21.21 9.62
C CYS A 113 -3.55 22.27 8.80
N GLY A 114 -3.55 23.50 9.31
CA GLY A 114 -3.97 24.66 8.52
C GLY A 114 -3.17 24.72 7.22
N LYS A 115 -3.69 25.47 6.24
CA LYS A 115 -2.98 25.78 4.99
C LYS A 115 -1.55 26.19 5.34
N CYS A 116 -0.57 25.30 5.14
CA CYS A 116 0.83 25.67 5.32
C CYS A 116 1.06 26.95 4.52
N LEU A 117 1.68 27.94 5.16
CA LEU A 117 2.10 29.13 4.45
C LEU A 117 3.06 28.67 3.35
N LYS A 118 2.56 28.70 2.11
CA LYS A 118 3.33 28.28 0.94
C LYS A 118 4.64 29.07 0.91
N SER A 119 5.74 28.36 0.69
CA SER A 119 7.06 28.97 0.52
C SER A 119 7.05 29.97 -0.65
N GLY A 120 7.96 30.94 -0.65
CA GLY A 120 8.11 31.89 -1.76
C GLY A 120 8.30 31.18 -3.11
N LYS A 121 9.02 30.05 -3.11
CA LYS A 121 9.20 29.20 -4.30
C LYS A 121 7.88 28.60 -4.79
N GLU A 122 7.03 28.14 -3.87
CA GLU A 122 5.71 27.59 -4.21
C GLU A 122 4.76 28.68 -4.71
N LYS A 123 4.79 29.88 -4.12
CA LYS A 123 3.98 31.02 -4.60
C LYS A 123 4.39 31.48 -6.00
N ALA A 124 5.68 31.49 -6.31
CA ALA A 124 6.20 31.88 -7.63
C ALA A 124 5.69 30.95 -8.75
N LEU A 125 5.62 29.64 -8.49
CA LEU A 125 5.10 28.66 -9.46
C LEU A 125 3.61 28.87 -9.80
N PHE A 126 2.80 29.37 -8.87
CA PHE A 126 1.38 29.69 -9.13
C PHE A 126 1.17 31.09 -9.71
N GLN A 127 2.10 32.02 -9.48
CA GLN A 127 2.03 33.38 -10.04
C GLN A 127 2.32 33.42 -11.55
N SER A 128 3.16 32.51 -12.06
CA SER A 128 3.51 32.48 -13.49
C SER A 128 2.37 32.04 -14.41
N ASN A 129 1.33 31.39 -13.87
CA ASN A 129 0.16 30.91 -14.64
C ASN A 129 -1.01 31.89 -14.66
N ARG A 130 -0.83 33.12 -14.16
CA ARG A 130 -1.91 34.12 -14.21
C ARG A 130 -2.11 34.61 -15.64
N GLN A 131 -3.22 34.19 -16.24
CA GLN A 131 -3.68 34.67 -17.53
C GLN A 131 -4.41 36.01 -17.37
N CYS A 132 -4.18 36.92 -18.30
CA CYS A 132 -4.93 38.17 -18.38
C CYS A 132 -6.39 37.86 -18.77
N ARG A 133 -7.37 38.26 -17.95
CA ARG A 133 -8.81 38.06 -18.22
C ARG A 133 -9.34 38.76 -19.49
N SER A 134 -8.52 39.55 -20.16
CA SER A 134 -8.93 40.32 -21.34
C SER A 134 -8.34 39.81 -22.64
N CYS A 135 -7.22 39.09 -22.61
CA CYS A 135 -6.58 38.52 -23.80
C CYS A 135 -6.04 37.10 -23.61
N ASP A 136 -6.32 36.49 -22.46
CA ASP A 136 -5.97 35.12 -22.05
C ASP A 136 -4.49 34.72 -22.14
N THR A 137 -3.60 35.68 -22.41
CA THR A 137 -2.15 35.50 -22.41
C THR A 137 -1.56 35.74 -21.02
N SER A 138 -0.51 34.98 -20.70
CA SER A 138 0.24 35.10 -19.44
C SER A 138 1.31 36.17 -19.52
N GLY A 139 1.77 36.67 -18.36
CA GLY A 139 2.87 37.63 -18.26
C GLY A 139 2.46 39.07 -17.98
N HIS A 140 1.15 39.36 -17.92
CA HIS A 140 0.63 40.67 -17.51
C HIS A 140 -0.78 40.56 -16.90
N ASP A 141 -1.22 41.63 -16.24
CA ASP A 141 -2.56 41.74 -15.66
C ASP A 141 -3.50 42.53 -16.56
N ARG A 142 -4.82 42.42 -16.35
CA ARG A 142 -5.82 43.24 -17.05
C ARG A 142 -5.49 44.75 -17.05
N ARG A 143 -4.86 45.25 -15.97
CA ARG A 143 -4.49 46.68 -15.83
C ARG A 143 -3.30 47.09 -16.71
N THR A 144 -2.43 46.14 -17.03
CA THR A 144 -1.24 46.32 -17.88
C THR A 144 -1.40 45.59 -19.21
N CYS A 145 -2.65 45.39 -19.64
CA CYS A 145 -2.95 44.63 -20.83
C CYS A 145 -2.68 45.48 -22.08
N PRO A 146 -1.73 45.08 -22.94
CA PRO A 146 -1.35 45.87 -24.11
C PRO A 146 -2.47 45.98 -25.14
N THR A 147 -3.42 45.04 -25.16
CA THR A 147 -4.62 45.12 -26.02
C THR A 147 -5.68 46.09 -25.49
N LEU A 148 -5.67 46.41 -24.19
CA LEU A 148 -6.54 47.45 -23.60
C LEU A 148 -5.88 48.83 -23.60
N GLN A 149 -4.55 48.91 -23.62
CA GLN A 149 -3.80 50.17 -23.67
C GLN A 149 -3.63 50.73 -25.08
N ASN A 150 -3.65 49.89 -26.12
CA ASN A 150 -3.59 50.32 -27.52
C ASN A 150 -4.99 50.56 -28.13
N ARG A 151 -5.94 51.07 -27.34
CA ARG A 151 -7.29 51.46 -27.79
C ARG A 151 -7.59 52.90 -27.44
#